data_AF-A0A932PH06-F1
#
_entry.id   AF-A0A932PH06-F1
#
_cell.length_a   1.000
_cell.length_b   1.000
_cell.length_c   1.000
_cell.angle_alpha   90.00
_cell.angle_beta   90.00
_cell.angle_gamma   90.00
#
_symmetry.space_group_name_H-M   'P 1'
#
loop_
_entity.id
_entity.type
_entity.pdbx_description
1 polymer ?
#
loop_
_entity_poly.entity_id
_entity_poly.type
_entity_poly.pdbx_seq_one_letter_code
_entity_poly.pdbx_strand_id
1 'polypeptide(L)' 'MKTFTVNIDDKLDKVLDDLKESFGKTSRAEVFRMGVALLKIADEARKKGRKLVVADEADKVEKEILIPG' A
#
# COMPACT_ATOMS: atom_id res chain seq x y z
N MET A 1 2.98 16.46 17.75
CA MET A 1 2.79 15.23 16.94
C MET A 1 1.43 14.63 17.31
N LYS A 2 0.60 14.26 16.33
CA LYS A 2 -0.65 13.52 16.63
C LYS A 2 -0.34 12.02 16.58
N THR A 3 -0.78 11.28 17.60
CA THR A 3 -0.55 9.84 17.74
C THR A 3 -1.89 9.13 17.75
N PHE A 4 -1.98 8.00 17.07
CA PHE A 4 -3.07 7.05 17.20
C PHE A 4 -2.46 5.66 17.37
N THR A 5 -3.19 4.78 18.07
CA THR A 5 -2.77 3.40 18.31
C THR A 5 -3.66 2.48 17.51
N VAL A 6 -3.07 1.47 16.89
CA VAL A 6 -3.78 0.45 16.13
C VAL A 6 -3.36 -0.90 16.67
N ASN A 7 -4.34 -1.75 16.98
CA ASN A 7 -4.05 -3.16 17.23
C ASN A 7 -3.87 -3.84 15.87
N ILE A 8 -2.75 -4.53 15.70
CA ILE A 8 -2.44 -5.28 14.50
C ILE A 8 -2.34 -6.76 14.86
N ASP A 9 -2.81 -7.63 13.97
CA ASP A 9 -2.62 -9.07 14.12
C ASP A 9 -1.21 -9.48 13.68
N ASP A 10 -0.82 -10.73 14.00
CA ASP A 10 0.50 -11.26 13.65
C ASP A 10 0.76 -11.26 12.13
N LYS A 11 -0.31 -11.36 11.34
CA LYS A 11 -0.23 -11.35 9.88
C LYS A 11 0.18 -9.97 9.37
N LEU A 12 -0.50 -8.92 9.81
CA LEU A 12 -0.14 -7.56 9.44
C LEU A 12 1.22 -7.17 10.02
N ASP A 13 1.56 -7.64 11.22
CA ASP A 13 2.87 -7.42 11.81
C ASP A 13 3.99 -7.95 10.91
N LYS A 14 3.86 -9.20 10.46
CA LYS A 14 4.82 -9.81 9.54
C LYS A 14 4.91 -9.07 8.21
N VAL A 15 3.77 -8.69 7.62
CA VAL A 15 3.77 -7.93 6.35
C VAL A 15 4.50 -6.59 6.52
N LEU A 16 4.31 -5.88 7.64
CA LEU A 16 5.00 -4.63 7.89
C LEU A 16 6.52 -4.81 8.02
N ASP A 17 6.96 -5.91 8.62
CA ASP A 17 8.39 -6.24 8.70
C ASP A 17 8.98 -6.66 7.35
N ASP A 18 8.33 -7.55 6.61
CA ASP A 18 8.78 -8.00 5.30
C ASP A 18 8.93 -6.81 4.33
N LEU A 19 7.96 -5.88 4.35
CA LEU A 19 8.01 -4.65 3.57
C LEU A 19 9.09 -3.69 4.06
N LYS A 20 9.28 -3.56 5.38
CA LYS A 20 10.34 -2.72 5.96
C LYS A 20 11.71 -3.17 5.46
N GLU A 21 11.97 -4.47 5.46
CA GLU A 21 13.21 -5.07 4.97
C GLU A 21 13.36 -4.89 3.45
N SER A 22 12.33 -5.23 2.68
CA SER A 22 12.33 -5.14 1.22
C SER A 22 12.59 -3.71 0.71
N PHE A 23 12.06 -2.70 1.40
CA PHE A 23 12.23 -1.29 1.04
C PHE A 23 13.38 -0.59 1.78
N GLY A 24 14.19 -1.32 2.56
CA GLY A 24 15.31 -0.78 3.33
C GLY A 24 14.91 0.34 4.30
N LYS A 25 13.72 0.25 4.91
CA LYS A 25 13.18 1.26 5.82
C LYS A 25 13.61 1.03 7.25
N THR A 26 13.60 2.12 8.02
CA THR A 26 14.08 2.09 9.41
C THR A 26 12.97 1.77 10.41
N SER A 27 11.70 1.92 10.02
CA SER A 27 10.56 1.64 10.90
C SER A 27 9.32 1.13 10.17
N ARG A 28 8.53 0.31 10.88
CA ARG A 28 7.18 -0.13 10.45
C ARG A 28 6.24 1.07 10.20
N ALA A 29 6.42 2.16 10.95
CA ALA A 29 5.64 3.38 10.78
C ALA A 29 5.89 4.07 9.42
N GLU A 30 7.12 4.02 8.89
CA GLU A 30 7.41 4.51 7.53
C GLU A 30 6.68 3.68 6.48
N VAL A 31 6.73 2.36 6.60
CA VAL A 31 6.01 1.43 5.72
C VAL A 31 4.50 1.69 5.79
N PHE A 32 3.95 1.86 6.99
CA PHE A 32 2.53 2.17 7.18
C PHE A 32 2.14 3.46 6.46
N ARG A 33 2.95 4.53 6.58
CA ARG A 33 2.72 5.81 5.87
C ARG A 33 2.77 5.62 4.35
N MET A 34 3.70 4.82 3.83
CA MET A 34 3.76 4.48 2.40
C MET A 34 2.50 3.76 1.94
N GLY A 35 2.01 2.79 2.71
CA GLY A 35 0.76 2.09 2.42
C GLY A 35 -0.45 3.03 2.36
N VAL A 36 -0.57 3.95 3.32
CA VAL A 36 -1.62 4.98 3.32
C VAL A 36 -1.51 5.91 2.11
N ALA A 37 -0.28 6.30 1.72
CA ALA A 37 -0.07 7.14 0.54
C ALA A 37 -0.49 6.43 -0.75
N LEU A 38 -0.16 5.13 -0.89
CA LEU A 38 -0.60 4.31 -2.02
C LEU A 38 -2.13 4.21 -2.07
N LEU A 39 -2.78 3.99 -0.91
CA LEU A 39 -4.25 3.93 -0.81
C LEU A 39 -4.92 5.25 -1.24
N LYS A 40 -4.28 6.40 -0.97
CA LYS A 40 -4.77 7.70 -1.43
C LYS A 40 -4.76 7.82 -2.96
N ILE A 41 -3.67 7.44 -3.62
CA ILE A 41 -3.56 7.45 -5.10
C ILE A 41 -4.65 6.58 -5.72
N ALA A 42 -4.84 5.41 -5.12
CA ALA A 42 -5.88 4.45 -5.41
C ALA A 42 -7.29 5.05 -5.35
N ASP A 43 -7.64 5.69 -4.23
CA ASP A 43 -8.94 6.34 -4.06
C ASP A 43 -9.15 7.48 -5.06
N GLU A 44 -8.11 8.27 -5.34
CA GLU A 44 -8.16 9.34 -6.35
C GLU A 44 -8.39 8.79 -7.76
N ALA A 45 -7.76 7.67 -8.12
CA ALA A 45 -8.00 7.00 -9.39
C ALA A 45 -9.44 6.52 -9.49
N ARG A 46 -9.94 5.84 -8.46
CA ARG A 46 -11.34 5.37 -8.37
C ARG A 46 -12.34 6.50 -8.54
N LYS A 47 -12.16 7.62 -7.82
CA LYS A 47 -13.03 8.81 -7.91
C LYS A 47 -13.06 9.44 -9.30
N LYS A 48 -12.02 9.25 -10.10
CA LYS A 48 -11.92 9.73 -11.49
C LYS A 48 -12.38 8.67 -12.51
N GLY A 49 -12.95 7.55 -12.07
CA GLY A 49 -13.35 6.44 -12.95
C GLY A 49 -12.17 5.71 -13.58
N ARG A 50 -10.96 5.85 -13.02
CA ARG A 50 -9.73 5.19 -13.49
C ARG A 50 -9.48 3.90 -12.71
N LYS A 51 -8.71 3.00 -13.32
CA LYS A 51 -8.30 1.72 -12.76
C LYS A 51 -6.83 1.77 -12.34
N LEU A 52 -6.49 1.03 -11.30
CA LEU A 52 -5.09 0.71 -10.98
C LEU A 52 -4.74 -0.64 -11.58
N VAL A 53 -3.55 -0.74 -12.17
CA VAL A 53 -3.05 -1.96 -12.80
C VAL A 53 -1.63 -2.25 -12.36
N VAL A 54 -1.29 -3.53 -12.34
CA VAL A 54 0.09 -4.02 -12.39
C VAL A 54 0.38 -4.32 -13.85
N ALA A 55 1.45 -3.74 -14.39
CA ALA A 55 1.92 -3.96 -15.74
C ALA A 55 3.34 -4.50 -15.72
N ASP A 56 3.69 -5.28 -16.75
CA ASP A 56 5.06 -5.73 -16.97
C ASP A 56 5.95 -4.60 -17.52
N GLU A 57 7.22 -4.90 -17.77
CA GLU A 57 8.19 -3.93 -18.31
C GLU A 57 7.84 -3.42 -19.72
N ALA A 58 6.91 -4.07 -20.43
CA ALA A 58 6.43 -3.70 -21.76
C ALA A 58 5.06 -2.99 -21.72
N ASP A 59 4.66 -2.47 -20.56
CA ASP A 59 3.37 -1.81 -20.30
C ASP A 59 2.14 -2.70 -20.52
N LYS A 60 2.32 -4.03 -20.60
CA LYS A 60 1.20 -4.95 -20.72
C LYS A 60 0.56 -5.16 -19.35
N VAL A 61 -0.75 -4.93 -19.26
CA VAL A 61 -1.51 -5.14 -18.02
C VAL A 61 -1.54 -6.63 -17.67
N GLU A 62 -0.97 -6.98 -16.52
CA GLU A 62 -1.01 -8.33 -15.95
C GLU A 62 -2.20 -8.51 -15.01
N LYS A 63 -2.54 -7.46 -14.25
CA LYS A 63 -3.59 -7.53 -13.23
C LYS A 63 -4.23 -6.17 -12.97
N GLU A 64 -5.55 -6.17 -12.80
CA GLU A 64 -6.29 -5.02 -12.27
C GLU A 64 -6.36 -5.09 -10.73
N ILE A 65 -6.05 -3.98 -10.06
CA ILE A 65 -6.15 -3.85 -8.61
C ILE A 65 -7.53 -3.29 -8.27
N LEU A 66 -8.39 -4.15 -7.71
CA LEU A 66 -9.70 -3.75 -7.18
C LEU A 66 -9.54 -3.35 -5.71
N ILE A 67 -10.02 -2.15 -5.38
CA ILE A 67 -9.98 -1.65 -4.01
C ILE A 67 -11.39 -1.67 -3.47
N PRO A 68 -11.66 -2.52 -2.44
CA PRO A 68 -12.96 -2.57 -1.80
C PRO A 68 -13.39 -1.19 -1.34
N GLY A 69 -14.65 -0.85 -1.62
CA GLY A 69 -15.26 0.42 -1.20
C GLY A 69 -15.69 0.42 0.24
#